data_AF-A0AAC9NXZ6-F1
#
_entry.id   AF-A0AAC9NXZ6-F1
#
_cell.length_a   1.000
_cell.length_b   1.000
_cell.length_c   1.000
_cell.angle_alpha   90.00
_cell.angle_beta   90.00
_cell.angle_gamma   90.00
#
_symmetry.space_group_name_H-M   'P 1'
#
loop_
_entity.id
_entity.type
_entity.pdbx_description
1 polymer ?
#
loop_
_entity_poly.entity_id
_entity_poly.type
_entity_poly.pdbx_seq_one_letter_code
_entity_poly.pdbx_strand_id
1 'polypeptide(L)' 'MQSRAEVVPLRRGGAVVFAVYNRPVDGAKGAYRVNLRHGVSRVRAGRRHTLGLIFHDAT' A
#
# COMPACT_ATOMS: atom_id res chain seq x y z
N MET A 1 12.41 -12.69 -8.89
CA MET A 1 11.10 -12.48 -8.22
C MET A 1 10.30 -11.49 -9.04
N GLN A 2 9.13 -11.88 -9.54
CA GLN A 2 8.28 -11.00 -10.34
C GLN A 2 7.43 -10.13 -9.42
N SER A 3 7.33 -8.83 -9.72
CA SER A 3 6.43 -7.93 -9.00
C SER A 3 4.99 -8.40 -9.15
N ARG A 4 4.30 -8.62 -8.02
CA ARG A 4 2.87 -8.94 -7.96
C ARG A 4 2.12 -7.77 -7.34
N ALA A 5 1.02 -7.38 -7.98
CA ALA A 5 0.11 -6.38 -7.44
C ALA A 5 -0.85 -7.06 -6.46
N GLU A 6 -1.02 -6.46 -5.29
CA GLU A 6 -2.07 -6.80 -4.32
C GLU A 6 -3.09 -5.67 -4.32
N VAL A 7 -4.38 -6.02 -4.40
CA VAL A 7 -5.48 -5.05 -4.46
C VAL A 7 -6.34 -5.22 -3.23
N VAL A 8 -6.52 -4.14 -2.48
CA VAL A 8 -7.39 -4.12 -1.30
C VAL A 8 -8.79 -3.65 -1.71
N PRO A 9 -9.83 -4.50 -1.67
CA PRO A 9 -11.17 -4.17 -2.13
C PRO A 9 -11.94 -3.38 -1.07
N LEU A 10 -11.52 -2.14 -0.80
CA LEU A 10 -12.16 -1.28 0.20
C LEU A 10 -13.62 -0.97 -0.18
N ARG A 11 -14.53 -1.18 0.78
CA ARG A 11 -15.91 -0.72 0.73
C ARG A 11 -16.06 0.56 1.57
N ARG A 12 -17.21 1.25 1.46
CA ARG A 12 -17.49 2.43 2.29
C ARG A 12 -17.33 2.08 3.77
N GLY A 13 -16.55 2.90 4.49
CA GLY A 13 -16.22 2.67 5.91
C GLY A 13 -14.98 1.79 6.14
N GLY A 14 -14.43 1.16 5.11
CA GLY A 14 -13.18 0.40 5.21
C GLY A 14 -11.95 1.31 5.16
N ALA A 15 -10.86 0.84 5.77
CA ALA A 15 -9.56 1.49 5.74
C ALA A 15 -8.44 0.46 5.49
N VAL A 16 -7.28 0.94 5.03
CA VAL A 16 -6.06 0.15 4.89
C VAL A 16 -4.89 0.96 5.43
N VAL A 17 -3.98 0.28 6.12
CA VAL A 17 -2.70 0.85 6.56
C VAL A 17 -1.59 0.05 5.90
N PHE A 18 -0.66 0.75 5.25
CA PHE A 18 0.49 0.15 4.59
C PHE A 18 1.68 1.12 4.66
N ALA A 19 2.88 0.58 4.55
CA ALA A 19 4.10 1.40 4.54
C ALA A 19 4.23 2.20 3.24
N VAL A 20 4.55 3.49 3.33
CA VAL A 20 4.58 4.37 2.15
C VAL A 20 5.83 4.20 1.27
N TYR A 21 6.88 3.53 1.77
CA TYR A 21 8.14 3.39 1.02
C TYR A 21 8.69 1.97 0.93
N ASN A 22 8.85 1.27 2.05
CA ASN A 22 9.43 -0.08 2.09
C ASN A 22 8.54 -1.05 2.87
N ARG A 23 8.59 -2.33 2.49
CA ARG A 23 8.02 -3.43 3.26
C ARG A 23 9.06 -4.50 3.54
N PRO A 24 8.98 -5.23 4.67
CA PRO A 24 9.78 -6.41 4.89
C PRO A 24 9.32 -7.55 3.97
N VAL A 25 10.26 -8.36 3.52
CA VAL A 25 10.02 -9.64 2.83
C VAL A 25 10.94 -10.68 3.45
N ASP A 26 10.41 -11.88 3.69
CA ASP A 26 11.18 -13.00 4.20
C ASP A 26 12.20 -13.47 3.17
N GLY A 27 13.47 -13.52 3.58
CA GLY A 27 14.57 -14.07 2.79
C GLY A 27 15.26 -15.21 3.53
N ALA A 28 16.10 -15.96 2.82
CA ALA A 28 16.82 -17.11 3.38
C ALA A 28 17.76 -16.76 4.57
N LYS A 29 18.11 -15.48 4.73
CA LYS A 29 18.98 -14.97 5.81
C LYS A 29 18.24 -14.02 6.78
N GLY A 30 16.90 -14.06 6.77
CA GLY A 30 16.05 -13.15 7.54
C GLY A 30 15.33 -12.13 6.67
N ALA A 31 14.51 -11.29 7.31
CA ALA A 31 13.72 -10.28 6.63
C ALA A 31 14.62 -9.19 6.02
N TYR A 32 14.32 -8.78 4.79
CA TYR A 32 14.99 -7.67 4.12
C TYR A 32 13.97 -6.67 3.56
N ARG A 33 14.42 -5.44 3.30
CA ARG A 33 13.54 -4.35 2.82
C ARG A 33 13.44 -4.40 1.30
N VAL A 34 12.22 -4.28 0.80
CA VAL A 34 11.94 -4.01 -0.62
C VAL A 34 11.13 -2.74 -0.78
N ASN A 35 11.28 -2.06 -1.91
CA ASN A 35 10.44 -0.92 -2.25
C ASN A 35 8.98 -1.37 -2.42
N LEU A 36 8.06 -0.71 -1.71
CA LEU A 36 6.61 -0.90 -1.88
C LEU A 36 6.06 0.22 -2.75
N ARG A 37 5.74 -0.12 -4.00
CA ARG A 37 4.99 0.77 -4.88
C ARG A 37 3.51 0.65 -4.56
N HIS A 38 2.85 1.78 -4.35
CA HIS A 38 1.42 1.84 -4.08
C HIS A 38 0.76 2.84 -5.03
N GLY A 39 -0.54 2.67 -5.24
CA GLY A 39 -1.30 3.52 -6.13
C GLY A 39 -2.79 3.22 -6.03
N VAL A 40 -3.59 4.05 -6.68
CA VAL A 40 -5.03 3.88 -6.71
C VAL A 40 -5.47 3.52 -8.13
N SER A 41 -6.29 2.47 -8.26
CA SER A 41 -6.81 2.07 -9.58
C SER A 41 -7.73 3.14 -10.16
N ARG A 42 -7.74 3.25 -11.49
CA ARG A 42 -8.65 4.13 -12.24
C ARG A 42 -10.11 3.81 -11.91
N VAL A 43 -10.90 4.85 -11.65
CA VAL A 43 -12.36 4.72 -11.52
C VAL A 43 -12.95 4.60 -12.92
N ARG A 44 -13.64 3.49 -13.21
CA ARG A 44 -14.27 3.23 -14.52
C ARG A 44 -15.68 3.84 -14.63
N ALA A 45 -16.37 4.02 -13.51
CA ALA A 45 -17.69 4.65 -13.40
C ALA A 45 -17.92 5.15 -11.96
N GLY A 46 -18.82 6.12 -11.79
CA GLY A 46 -19.17 6.69 -10.48
C GLY A 46 -18.07 7.59 -9.89
N ARG A 47 -18.05 7.72 -8.56
CA ARG A 47 -17.10 8.56 -7.81
C ARG A 47 -16.53 7.81 -6.62
N ARG A 48 -15.25 8.03 -6.32
CA ARG A 48 -14.57 7.55 -5.12
C ARG A 48 -14.06 8.75 -4.33
N HIS A 49 -14.40 8.80 -3.04
CA HIS A 49 -13.86 9.78 -2.08
C HIS A 49 -13.08 9.01 -1.01
N THR A 50 -11.90 9.50 -0.67
CA THR A 50 -10.99 8.86 0.29
C THR A 50 -10.34 9.93 1.15
N LEU A 51 -10.12 9.62 2.44
CA LEU A 51 -9.25 10.39 3.32
C LEU A 51 -7.89 9.70 3.37
N GLY A 52 -6.82 10.46 3.13
CA GLY A 52 -5.44 9.99 3.31
C GLY A 52 -4.85 10.57 4.58
N LEU A 53 -4.20 9.72 5.38
CA LEU A 53 -3.37 10.13 6.52
C LEU A 53 -1.94 9.65 6.24
N ILE A 54 -0.97 10.55 6.28
CA ILE A 54 0.44 10.24 6.05
C ILE A 54 1.19 10.51 7.34
N PHE A 55 1.82 9.47 7.88
CA PHE A 55 2.68 9.57 9.06
C PHE A 55 4.10 9.83 8.60
N HIS A 56 4.62 11.00 8.95
CA HIS A 56 6.02 11.36 8.77
C HIS A 56 6.72 11.21 10.11
N ASP A 57 7.89 10.58 10.11
CA ASP A 57 8.83 10.67 11.22
C ASP A 57 9.57 12.00 11.06
N ALA A 58 9.13 13.01 11.80
CA ALA A 58 9.75 14.32 11.82
C ALA A 58 10.60 14.39 13.09
N THR A 59 11.92 14.25 12.91
CA THR A 59 12.93 14.62 13.93
C THR A 59 13.25 16.09 13.84
#